data_AF-A0A7C2BYV4-F1
#
_entry.id   AF-A0A7C2BYV4-F1
#
_cell.length_a   1.000
_cell.length_b   1.000
_cell.length_c   1.000
_cell.angle_alpha   90.00
_cell.angle_beta   90.00
_cell.angle_gamma   90.00
#
_symmetry.space_group_name_H-M   'P 1'
#
loop_
_entity.id
_entity.type
_entity.pdbx_description
1 polymer ?
#
loop_
_entity_poly.entity_id
_entity_poly.type
_entity_poly.pdbx_seq_one_letter_code
_entity_poly.pdbx_strand_id
1 'polypeptide(L)'
;MLHWDEELERRLAPLRAKREAEARKVAELEERLRQASFEVLLLRRYLRQAEEENRRLRERAGAAALGRAWGGAGLAEVKRVLEAAWLELVLHASPQAERLGALIQAVERLLAETPPRSGPEPPPPAP
;
A
#
# COMPACT_ATOMS: atom_id res chain seq x y z
N MET A 1 -26.44 -55.27 -44.71
CA MET A 1 -26.37 -53.81 -44.48
C MET A 1 -25.34 -53.40 -43.41
N LEU A 2 -24.76 -54.33 -42.62
CA LEU A 2 -23.83 -54.02 -41.51
C LEU A 2 -22.45 -53.44 -41.89
N HIS A 3 -21.95 -53.72 -43.11
CA HIS A 3 -20.57 -53.36 -43.47
C HIS A 3 -20.32 -51.85 -43.66
N TRP A 4 -21.34 -51.10 -44.07
CA TRP A 4 -21.20 -49.66 -44.26
C TRP A 4 -21.18 -48.91 -42.92
N ASP A 5 -21.96 -49.36 -41.93
CA ASP A 5 -21.97 -48.77 -40.59
C ASP A 5 -20.64 -49.02 -39.85
N GLU A 6 -20.07 -50.22 -39.98
CA GLU A 6 -18.75 -50.55 -39.42
C GLU A 6 -17.63 -49.71 -40.04
N GLU A 7 -17.62 -49.55 -41.36
CA GLU A 7 -16.63 -48.74 -42.09
C GLU A 7 -16.75 -47.25 -41.73
N LEU A 8 -18.00 -46.76 -41.54
CA LEU A 8 -18.28 -45.39 -41.13
C LEU A 8 -17.83 -45.14 -39.68
N GLU A 9 -18.12 -46.08 -38.77
CA GLU A 9 -17.69 -45.99 -37.37
C GLU A 9 -16.16 -46.06 -37.25
N ARG A 10 -15.50 -46.90 -38.06
CA ARG A 10 -14.03 -46.99 -38.13
C ARG A 10 -13.38 -45.68 -38.58
N ARG A 11 -14.04 -44.90 -39.43
CA ARG A 11 -13.59 -43.55 -39.87
C ARG A 11 -13.93 -42.45 -38.87
N LEU A 12 -15.06 -42.57 -38.17
CA LEU A 12 -15.50 -41.55 -37.19
C LEU A 12 -14.82 -41.68 -35.83
N ALA A 13 -14.52 -42.89 -35.37
CA ALA A 13 -13.85 -43.15 -34.10
C ALA A 13 -12.57 -42.31 -33.87
N PRO A 14 -11.60 -42.21 -34.82
CA PRO A 14 -10.41 -41.38 -34.62
C PRO A 14 -10.74 -39.88 -34.59
N LEU A 15 -11.77 -39.42 -35.29
CA LEU A 15 -12.19 -38.02 -35.27
C LEU A 15 -12.85 -37.65 -33.93
N ARG A 16 -13.68 -38.54 -33.38
CA ARG A 16 -14.26 -38.39 -32.04
C ARG A 16 -13.16 -38.39 -30.97
N ALA A 17 -12.22 -39.33 -31.04
CA ALA A 17 -11.09 -39.41 -30.11
C ALA A 17 -10.21 -38.13 -30.16
N LYS A 18 -9.94 -37.59 -31.36
CA LYS A 18 -9.22 -36.31 -31.51
C LYS A 18 -9.98 -35.16 -30.86
N ARG A 19 -11.28 -35.04 -31.14
CA ARG A 19 -12.14 -34.00 -30.56
C ARG A 19 -12.21 -34.10 -29.03
N GLU A 20 -12.30 -35.30 -28.48
CA GLU A 20 -12.27 -35.51 -27.03
C GLU A 20 -10.92 -35.14 -26.42
N ALA A 21 -9.80 -35.49 -27.06
CA ALA A 21 -8.48 -35.12 -26.61
C ALA A 21 -8.27 -33.60 -26.62
N GLU A 22 -8.75 -32.92 -27.67
CA GLU A 22 -8.74 -31.46 -27.77
C GLU A 22 -9.62 -30.83 -26.69
N ALA A 23 -10.84 -31.35 -26.48
CA ALA A 23 -11.74 -30.85 -25.44
C ALA A 23 -11.12 -30.97 -24.04
N ARG A 24 -10.43 -32.09 -23.74
CA ARG A 24 -9.71 -32.26 -22.47
C ARG A 24 -8.58 -31.24 -22.31
N LYS A 25 -7.80 -31.00 -23.37
CA LYS A 25 -6.73 -29.98 -23.35
C LYS A 25 -7.30 -28.57 -23.14
N VAL A 26 -8.40 -28.24 -23.81
CA VAL A 26 -9.06 -26.94 -23.62
C VAL A 26 -9.55 -26.78 -22.19
N ALA A 27 -10.22 -27.80 -21.63
CA ALA A 27 -10.69 -27.76 -20.25
C ALA A 27 -9.53 -27.60 -19.23
N GLU A 28 -8.41 -28.29 -19.45
CA GLU A 28 -7.20 -28.15 -18.62
C GLU A 28 -6.61 -26.73 -18.70
N LEU A 29 -6.53 -26.16 -19.90
CA LEU A 29 -6.03 -24.80 -20.10
C LEU A 29 -6.97 -23.74 -19.49
N GLU A 30 -8.28 -23.93 -19.61
CA GLU A 30 -9.27 -23.06 -18.98
C GLU A 30 -9.16 -23.08 -17.46
N GLU A 31 -8.95 -24.26 -16.86
CA GLU A 31 -8.78 -24.38 -15.41
C GLU A 31 -7.49 -23.69 -14.95
N ARG A 32 -6.38 -23.89 -15.66
CA ARG A 32 -5.12 -23.16 -15.39
C ARG A 32 -5.28 -21.66 -15.53
N LEU A 33 -6.03 -21.20 -16.54
CA LEU A 33 -6.30 -19.78 -16.74
C LEU A 33 -7.13 -19.20 -15.58
N ARG A 34 -8.13 -19.93 -15.09
CA ARG A 34 -8.92 -19.51 -13.92
C ARG A 34 -8.06 -19.40 -12.68
N GLN A 35 -7.22 -20.40 -12.41
CA GLN A 35 -6.29 -20.40 -11.27
C GLN A 35 -5.33 -19.22 -11.34
N ALA A 36 -4.65 -19.03 -12.47
CA ALA A 36 -3.73 -17.91 -12.67
C ALA A 36 -4.44 -16.55 -12.55
N SER A 37 -5.66 -16.43 -13.07
CA SER A 37 -6.45 -15.19 -12.96
C SER A 37 -6.78 -14.86 -11.51
N PHE A 38 -7.13 -15.87 -10.71
CA PHE A 38 -7.39 -15.71 -9.27
C PHE A 38 -6.13 -15.32 -8.51
N GLU A 39 -4.99 -15.96 -8.78
CA GLU A 39 -3.69 -15.61 -8.18
C GLU A 39 -3.30 -14.17 -8.48
N VAL A 40 -3.47 -13.71 -9.72
CA VAL A 40 -3.19 -12.32 -10.11
C VAL A 40 -4.07 -11.33 -9.33
N LEU A 41 -5.34 -11.65 -9.10
CA LEU A 41 -6.23 -10.81 -8.29
C LEU A 41 -5.77 -10.72 -6.83
N LEU A 42 -5.37 -11.84 -6.24
CA LEU A 42 -4.82 -11.87 -4.88
C LEU A 42 -3.53 -11.08 -4.77
N LEU A 43 -2.58 -11.29 -5.69
CA LEU A 43 -1.31 -10.57 -5.71
C LEU A 43 -1.50 -9.07 -5.87
N ARG A 44 -2.44 -8.64 -6.72
CA ARG A 44 -2.78 -7.20 -6.86
C ARG A 44 -3.32 -6.62 -5.56
N ARG A 45 -4.13 -7.37 -4.82
CA ARG A 45 -4.63 -6.93 -3.51
C ARG A 45 -3.50 -6.79 -2.50
N TYR A 46 -2.63 -7.80 -2.40
CA TYR A 46 -1.47 -7.75 -1.50
C TYR A 46 -0.52 -6.61 -1.84
N LEU A 47 -0.26 -6.38 -3.13
CA LEU A 47 0.58 -5.27 -3.57
C LEU A 47 0.01 -3.92 -3.10
N ARG A 48 -1.29 -3.68 -3.30
CA ARG A 48 -1.94 -2.43 -2.83
C ARG A 48 -1.82 -2.26 -1.32
N GLN A 49 -2.05 -3.33 -0.56
CA GLN A 49 -1.92 -3.29 0.90
C GLN A 49 -0.48 -2.99 1.33
N ALA A 50 0.50 -3.62 0.69
CA ALA A 50 1.91 -3.39 0.96
C ALA A 50 2.34 -1.96 0.58
N GLU A 51 1.83 -1.40 -0.52
CA GLU A 51 2.08 -0.02 -0.93
C GLU A 51 1.50 0.99 0.07
N GLU A 52 0.27 0.76 0.53
CA GLU A 52 -0.38 1.59 1.56
C GLU A 52 0.40 1.53 2.88
N GLU A 53 0.82 0.35 3.31
CA GLU A 53 1.62 0.17 4.52
C GLU A 53 3.00 0.80 4.38
N ASN A 54 3.67 0.63 3.24
CA ASN A 54 4.96 1.27 2.97
C ASN A 54 4.84 2.79 3.01
N ARG A 55 3.78 3.36 2.42
CA ARG A 55 3.50 4.79 2.50
C ARG A 55 3.31 5.25 3.95
N ARG A 56 2.48 4.56 4.73
CA ARG A 56 2.27 4.87 6.16
C ARG A 56 3.57 4.79 6.96
N LEU A 57 4.40 3.78 6.71
CA LEU A 57 5.70 3.62 7.37
C LEU A 57 6.68 4.72 6.98
N ARG A 58 6.71 5.14 5.71
CA ARG A 58 7.53 6.28 5.27
C ARG A 58 7.09 7.58 5.92
N GLU A 59 5.78 7.82 6.00
CA GLU A 59 5.22 9.00 6.69
C GLU A 59 5.62 8.99 8.17
N ARG A 60 5.47 7.86 8.88
CA ARG A 60 5.91 7.69 10.27
C ARG A 60 7.43 7.82 10.45
N ALA A 61 8.22 7.28 9.54
CA ALA A 61 9.67 7.38 9.59
C ALA A 61 10.13 8.83 9.36
N GLY A 62 9.52 9.55 8.42
CA GLY A 62 9.74 10.98 8.20
C GLY A 62 9.36 11.83 9.42
N ALA A 63 8.18 11.56 10.00
CA ALA A 63 7.72 12.16 11.24
C ALA A 63 8.71 11.94 12.40
N ALA A 64 9.14 10.69 12.61
CA ALA A 64 10.10 10.34 13.65
C ALA A 64 11.50 10.91 13.38
N ALA A 65 11.90 11.08 12.11
CA ALA A 65 13.15 11.73 11.74
C ALA A 65 13.10 13.24 12.05
N LEU A 66 11.98 13.91 11.74
CA LEU A 66 11.76 15.31 12.10
C LEU A 66 11.71 15.50 13.62
N GLY A 67 10.98 14.64 14.33
CA GLY A 67 10.93 14.63 15.80
C GLY A 67 12.30 14.39 16.44
N ARG A 68 13.14 13.51 15.86
CA ARG A 68 14.51 13.29 16.33
C ARG A 68 15.46 14.45 15.98
N ALA A 69 15.31 15.06 14.81
CA ALA A 69 16.20 16.14 14.36
C ALA A 69 15.95 17.46 15.10
N TRP A 70 14.69 17.78 15.43
CA TRP A 70 14.32 19.04 16.07
C TRP A 70 14.02 18.89 17.57
N GLY A 71 13.66 17.67 18.03
CA GLY A 71 13.16 17.44 19.39
C GLY A 71 11.82 18.12 19.67
N GLY A 72 11.23 17.86 20.84
CA GLY A 72 9.97 18.50 21.24
C GLY A 72 10.08 20.02 21.40
N ALA A 73 11.24 20.52 21.86
CA ALA A 73 11.48 21.96 21.99
C ALA A 73 11.63 22.66 20.63
N GLY A 74 12.39 22.08 19.69
CA GLY A 74 12.57 22.67 18.36
C GLY A 74 11.28 22.62 17.52
N LEU A 75 10.48 21.55 17.64
CA LEU A 75 9.16 21.50 17.00
C LEU A 75 8.19 22.54 17.57
N ALA A 76 8.24 22.82 18.88
CA ALA A 76 7.43 23.87 19.50
C ALA A 76 7.86 25.27 19.03
N GLU A 77 9.15 25.49 18.81
CA GLU A 77 9.67 26.73 18.25
C GLU A 77 9.24 26.93 16.79
N VAL A 78 9.32 25.88 15.95
CA VAL A 78 8.80 25.90 14.57
C VAL A 78 7.32 26.24 14.56
N LYS A 79 6.53 25.62 15.44
CA LYS A 79 5.10 25.92 15.56
C LYS A 79 4.87 27.41 15.83
N ARG A 80 5.58 28.01 16.81
CA ARG A 80 5.44 29.45 17.11
C ARG A 80 5.77 30.34 15.92
N VAL A 81 6.84 30.03 15.18
CA VAL A 81 7.24 30.80 13.98
C VAL A 81 6.16 30.69 12.90
N LEU A 82 5.61 29.50 12.68
CA LEU A 82 4.53 29.29 11.72
C LEU A 82 3.25 30.00 12.15
N GLU A 83 2.88 29.98 13.44
CA GLU A 83 1.72 30.70 13.96
C GLU A 83 1.85 32.22 13.79
N ALA A 84 3.03 32.76 14.04
CA ALA A 84 3.31 34.19 13.82
C ALA A 84 3.17 34.57 12.33
N ALA A 85 3.79 33.81 11.43
CA ALA A 85 3.67 34.04 9.99
C ALA A 85 2.22 33.84 9.48
N TRP A 86 1.50 32.88 10.06
CA TRP A 86 0.10 32.64 9.74
C TRP A 86 -0.79 33.81 10.14
N LEU A 87 -0.60 34.37 11.34
CA LEU A 87 -1.29 35.57 11.81
C LEU A 87 -1.10 36.75 10.84
N GLU A 88 0.14 37.00 10.39
CA GLU A 88 0.42 38.04 9.39
C GLU A 88 -0.33 37.79 8.08
N LEU A 89 -0.34 36.54 7.59
CA LEU A 89 -1.03 36.19 6.34
C LEU A 89 -2.55 36.29 6.45
N VAL A 90 -3.13 35.94 7.61
CA VAL A 90 -4.57 36.09 7.88
C VAL A 90 -4.95 37.56 7.92
N LEU A 91 -4.14 38.40 8.56
CA LEU A 91 -4.36 39.86 8.60
C LEU A 91 -4.35 40.47 7.20
N HIS A 92 -3.57 39.90 6.28
CA HIS A 92 -3.53 40.31 4.87
C HIS A 92 -4.50 39.54 3.95
N ALA A 93 -5.41 38.72 4.50
CA ALA A 93 -6.35 37.89 3.75
C ALA A 93 -5.68 37.05 2.64
N SER A 94 -4.43 36.62 2.88
CA SER A 94 -3.66 35.85 1.90
C SER A 94 -4.19 34.42 1.79
N PRO A 95 -4.38 33.89 0.57
CA PRO A 95 -4.79 32.48 0.37
C PRO A 95 -3.72 31.48 0.85
N GLN A 96 -2.50 31.95 1.15
CA GLN A 96 -1.44 31.11 1.71
C GLN A 96 -1.66 30.79 3.20
N ALA A 97 -2.53 31.54 3.90
CA ALA A 97 -2.86 31.29 5.30
C ALA A 97 -3.46 29.89 5.52
N GLU A 98 -4.31 29.39 4.61
CA GLU A 98 -4.87 28.04 4.72
C GLU A 98 -3.77 26.96 4.63
N ARG A 99 -2.79 27.15 3.72
CA ARG A 99 -1.67 26.22 3.56
C ARG A 99 -0.77 26.22 4.80
N LEU A 100 -0.51 27.38 5.39
CA LEU A 100 0.23 27.46 6.65
C LEU A 100 -0.53 26.84 7.81
N GLY A 101 -1.85 27.01 7.87
CA GLY A 101 -2.70 26.35 8.87
C GLY A 101 -2.59 24.83 8.82
N ALA A 102 -2.57 24.25 7.61
CA ALA A 102 -2.35 22.81 7.43
C ALA A 102 -0.95 22.35 7.90
N LEU A 103 0.08 23.18 7.71
CA LEU A 103 1.43 22.90 8.21
C LEU A 103 1.49 22.96 9.74
N ILE A 104 0.82 23.94 10.36
CA ILE A 104 0.73 24.04 11.83
C ILE A 104 0.06 22.77 12.40
N GLN A 105 -1.07 22.34 11.83
CA GLN A 105 -1.73 21.11 12.26
C GLN A 105 -0.85 19.86 12.11
N ALA A 106 -0.02 19.80 11.06
CA ALA A 106 0.94 18.71 10.88
C ALA A 106 2.00 18.71 11.99
N VAL A 107 2.55 19.88 12.35
CA VAL A 107 3.52 20.03 13.44
C VAL A 107 2.91 19.69 14.80
N GLU A 108 1.65 20.05 15.03
CA GLU A 108 0.93 19.68 16.26
C GLU A 108 0.77 18.18 16.44
N ARG A 109 0.44 17.45 15.36
CA ARG A 109 0.37 15.98 15.40
C ARG A 109 1.73 15.36 15.71
N LEU A 110 2.81 15.90 15.13
CA LEU A 110 4.17 15.46 15.43
C LEU A 110 4.55 15.71 16.90
N LEU A 111 4.17 16.86 17.46
CA LEU A 111 4.38 17.16 18.87
C LEU A 111 3.62 16.20 19.80
N ALA A 112 2.38 15.83 19.43
CA ALA A 112 1.59 14.86 20.20
C ALA A 112 2.17 13.44 20.17
N GLU A 113 2.84 13.06 19.07
CA GLU A 113 3.46 11.74 18.90
C GLU A 113 4.90 11.66 19.42
N THR A 114 5.54 12.81 19.69
CA THR A 114 6.91 12.87 20.21
C THR A 114 6.87 12.89 21.74
N PRO A 115 7.29 11.83 22.45
CA PRO A 115 7.35 11.86 23.91
C PRO A 115 8.28 12.98 24.38
N PRO A 116 7.95 13.69 25.48
CA PRO A 116 8.88 14.64 26.07
C PRO A 116 10.17 13.90 26.41
N ARG A 117 11.32 14.51 26.09
CA ARG A 117 12.63 13.94 26.38
C ARG A 117 12.81 13.94 27.91
N SER A 118 12.42 12.84 28.55
CA SER A 118 12.49 12.67 30.00
C SER A 118 13.95 12.52 30.44
N GLY A 119 14.53 13.61 30.95
CA GLY A 119 15.57 13.59 32.01
C GLY A 119 16.87 12.80 31.77
N PRO A 120 17.84 12.89 32.70
CA PRO A 120 19.11 12.20 32.59
C PRO A 120 18.91 10.67 32.62
N GLU A 121 19.67 9.99 31.78
CA GLU A 121 19.77 8.53 31.71
C GLU A 121 20.00 7.96 33.12
N PRO A 122 19.23 6.94 33.57
CA PRO A 122 19.43 6.36 34.90
C PRO A 122 20.87 5.82 34.98
N PRO A 123 21.59 6.05 36.10
CA PRO A 123 22.98 5.62 36.20
C PRO A 123 23.07 4.10 36.02
N PRO A 124 24.13 3.61 35.36
CA PRO A 124 24.30 2.18 35.12
C PRO A 124 24.30 1.42 36.45
N PRO A 125 23.81 0.16 36.48
CA PRO A 125 23.83 -0.64 37.69
C PRO A 125 25.27 -0.80 38.16
N ALA A 126 25.49 -0.54 39.46
CA ALA A 126 26.78 -0.73 40.12
C ALA A 126 27.23 -2.21 40.01
N PRO A 127 28.55 -2.46 39.95
CA PRO A 127 29.13 -3.79 39.73
C PRO A 127 28.81 -4.79 40.84
#